data_AF-A0A6N6SYB5-F1
#
_entry.id   AF-A0A6N6SYB5-F1
#
_cell.length_a   1.000
_cell.length_b   1.000
_cell.length_c   1.000
_cell.angle_alpha   90.00
_cell.angle_beta   90.00
_cell.angle_gamma   90.00
#
_symmetry.space_group_name_H-M   'P 1'
#
loop_
_entity.id
_entity.type
_entity.pdbx_description
1 polymer ?
#
loop_
_entity_poly.entity_id
_entity_poly.type
_entity_poly.pdbx_seq_one_letter_code
_entity_poly.pdbx_strand_id
1 'polypeptide(L)'
;MSVMFLTWRRLALAGAIFAVTAAVEGSSSAAAIDLGQKGPFEVCLEGAFDKWLKEQAEAVVNEDPAVKNLDDEAVAAWTVKALDDCRARAGAAVPASQERFENHMARWRQHIYDLASSIRRSGQSD
;
A
#
# COMPACT_ATOMS: atom_id res chain seq x y z
N MET A 1 1.19 -43.34 -44.69
CA MET A 1 0.42 -42.07 -44.60
C MET A 1 1.19 -41.15 -43.68
N SER A 2 1.61 -39.93 -43.99
CA SER A 2 1.75 -39.14 -45.22
C SER A 2 2.41 -37.85 -44.72
N VAL A 3 3.57 -37.49 -45.28
CA VAL A 3 4.15 -36.13 -45.50
C VAL A 3 4.23 -35.14 -44.31
N MET A 4 5.14 -34.17 -44.17
CA MET A 4 6.05 -33.49 -45.08
C MET A 4 7.03 -32.62 -44.26
N PHE A 5 8.31 -32.63 -44.63
CA PHE A 5 9.16 -31.47 -44.93
C PHE A 5 9.16 -30.21 -44.04
N LEU A 6 10.37 -29.89 -43.55
CA LEU A 6 11.10 -28.61 -43.67
C LEU A 6 10.34 -27.32 -43.26
N THR A 7 10.88 -26.40 -42.47
CA THR A 7 12.14 -25.68 -42.72
C THR A 7 12.53 -24.82 -41.49
N TRP A 8 13.84 -24.80 -41.21
CA TRP A 8 14.65 -23.63 -40.83
C TRP A 8 14.57 -23.01 -39.41
N ARG A 9 15.66 -23.27 -38.66
CA ARG A 9 16.46 -22.30 -37.87
C ARG A 9 16.08 -20.82 -38.10
N ARG A 10 15.93 -20.04 -37.02
CA ARG A 10 16.84 -18.93 -36.64
C ARG A 10 16.71 -18.60 -35.14
N LEU A 11 17.86 -18.38 -34.51
CA LEU A 11 18.02 -17.79 -33.18
C LEU A 11 17.48 -16.35 -33.17
N ALA A 12 16.96 -15.89 -32.02
CA ALA A 12 17.31 -14.58 -31.46
C ALA A 12 16.79 -14.43 -30.02
N LEU A 13 17.67 -13.88 -29.18
CA LEU A 13 17.48 -13.32 -27.85
C LEU A 13 16.12 -12.63 -27.61
N ALA A 14 15.46 -13.02 -26.51
CA ALA A 14 14.81 -12.12 -25.54
C ALA A 14 14.65 -12.97 -24.27
N GLY A 15 15.39 -12.78 -23.18
CA GLY A 15 15.58 -11.51 -22.51
C GLY A 15 14.60 -11.45 -21.34
N ALA A 16 15.07 -11.84 -20.16
CA ALA A 16 14.48 -11.64 -18.84
C ALA A 16 13.13 -12.31 -18.54
N ILE A 17 13.26 -13.37 -17.74
CA ILE A 17 12.25 -13.92 -16.83
C ILE A 17 11.74 -12.77 -15.94
N PHE A 18 10.52 -12.29 -16.16
CA PHE A 18 9.83 -11.47 -15.15
C PHE A 18 9.24 -12.40 -14.10
N ALA A 19 10.04 -12.65 -13.08
CA ALA A 19 9.52 -12.99 -11.75
C ALA A 19 8.88 -11.73 -11.18
N VAL A 20 7.55 -11.66 -11.17
CA VAL A 20 6.83 -10.80 -10.23
C VAL A 20 6.26 -11.71 -9.16
N THR A 21 7.07 -11.93 -8.13
CA THR A 21 6.59 -12.36 -6.82
C THR A 21 5.97 -11.14 -6.14
N ALA A 22 4.67 -11.19 -5.91
CA ALA A 22 4.01 -10.40 -4.86
C ALA A 22 2.78 -11.17 -4.38
N ALA A 23 3.02 -12.33 -3.75
CA ALA A 23 2.12 -12.83 -2.73
C ALA A 23 2.28 -11.91 -1.51
N VAL A 24 1.19 -11.28 -1.07
CA VAL A 24 0.67 -11.23 0.32
C VAL A 24 -0.44 -10.18 0.44
N GLU A 25 -1.61 -10.41 -0.14
CA GLU A 25 -2.82 -9.68 0.29
C GLU A 25 -3.44 -10.39 1.50
N GLY A 26 -2.70 -10.35 2.62
CA GLY A 26 -3.30 -10.47 3.93
C GLY A 26 -3.99 -9.15 4.23
N SER A 27 -5.24 -9.00 3.80
CA SER A 27 -6.11 -7.87 4.15
C SER A 27 -6.36 -7.88 5.65
N SER A 28 -5.45 -7.30 6.41
CA SER A 28 -5.71 -6.89 7.78
C SER A 28 -6.70 -5.73 7.71
N SER A 29 -7.98 -6.04 7.88
CA SER A 29 -9.11 -5.09 7.81
C SER A 29 -9.17 -4.11 8.98
N ALA A 30 -8.03 -3.78 9.61
CA ALA A 30 -8.00 -3.00 10.84
C ALA A 30 -8.16 -1.49 10.59
N ALA A 31 -7.92 -1.00 9.37
CA ALA A 31 -8.01 0.44 9.06
C ALA A 31 -8.37 0.73 7.59
N ALA A 32 -9.18 -0.11 6.94
CA ALA A 32 -9.57 0.16 5.56
C ALA A 32 -10.28 1.52 5.45
N ILE A 33 -9.90 2.32 4.45
CA ILE A 33 -10.50 3.63 4.20
C ILE A 33 -11.59 3.56 3.12
N ASP A 34 -12.79 4.05 3.42
CA ASP A 34 -13.85 4.19 2.42
C ASP A 34 -13.74 5.51 1.64
N LEU A 35 -12.92 5.51 0.59
CA LEU A 35 -12.81 6.62 -0.35
C LEU A 35 -14.01 6.76 -1.31
N GLY A 36 -14.99 5.84 -1.27
CA GLY A 36 -16.11 5.84 -2.19
C GLY A 36 -15.71 5.38 -3.59
N GLN A 37 -15.70 6.28 -4.57
CA GLN A 37 -15.37 5.92 -5.95
C GLN A 37 -13.88 5.57 -6.08
N LYS A 38 -13.58 4.36 -6.53
CA LYS A 38 -12.21 3.90 -6.75
C LYS A 38 -11.73 4.33 -8.14
N GLY A 39 -10.97 5.43 -8.20
CA GLY A 39 -10.18 5.82 -9.35
C GLY A 39 -8.69 5.52 -9.15
N PRO A 40 -7.84 5.79 -10.16
CA PRO A 40 -6.40 5.61 -10.06
C PRO A 40 -5.77 6.38 -8.88
N PHE A 41 -6.31 7.57 -8.58
CA PHE A 41 -5.85 8.38 -7.45
C PHE A 41 -6.20 7.73 -6.11
N GLU A 42 -7.43 7.26 -5.93
CA GLU A 42 -7.86 6.60 -4.71
C GLU A 42 -7.10 5.30 -4.46
N VAL A 43 -6.86 4.50 -5.50
CA VAL A 43 -6.03 3.29 -5.41
C VAL A 43 -4.60 3.62 -4.99
N CYS A 44 -4.03 4.71 -5.52
CA CYS A 44 -2.71 5.18 -5.10
C CYS A 44 -2.68 5.55 -3.62
N LEU A 45 -3.68 6.31 -3.15
CA LEU A 45 -3.77 6.75 -1.76
C LEU A 45 -3.93 5.57 -0.81
N GLU A 46 -4.80 4.61 -1.13
CA GLU A 46 -4.97 3.42 -0.31
C GLU A 46 -3.68 2.62 -0.19
N GLY A 47 -2.98 2.40 -1.31
CA GLY A 47 -1.70 1.70 -1.28
C GLY A 47 -0.64 2.45 -0.49
N ALA A 48 -0.58 3.78 -0.60
CA ALA A 48 0.35 4.60 0.18
C ALA A 48 0.05 4.56 1.67
N PHE A 49 -1.22 4.67 2.04
CA PHE A 49 -1.68 4.60 3.43
C PHE A 49 -1.46 3.24 4.04
N ASP A 50 -1.85 2.16 3.37
CA ASP A 50 -1.65 0.79 3.87
C ASP A 50 -0.17 0.49 4.13
N LYS A 51 0.70 0.93 3.22
CA LYS A 51 2.15 0.78 3.39
C LYS A 51 2.64 1.55 4.62
N TRP A 52 2.32 2.84 4.69
CA TRP A 52 2.73 3.69 5.81
C TRP A 52 2.22 3.14 7.15
N LEU A 53 0.96 2.72 7.20
CA LEU A 53 0.32 2.19 8.39
C LEU A 53 1.00 0.91 8.87
N LYS A 54 1.34 -0.01 7.96
CA LYS A 54 2.09 -1.23 8.28
C LYS A 54 3.47 -0.91 8.86
N GLU A 55 4.22 -0.01 8.22
CA GLU A 55 5.53 0.42 8.70
C GLU A 55 5.46 1.00 10.11
N GLN A 56 4.48 1.87 10.39
CA GLN A 56 4.31 2.44 11.74
C GLN A 56 3.85 1.40 12.76
N ALA A 57 2.94 0.50 12.39
CA ALA A 57 2.44 -0.53 13.28
C ALA A 57 3.56 -1.53 13.65
N GLU A 58 4.38 -1.94 12.69
CA GLU A 58 5.57 -2.76 12.94
C GLU A 58 6.55 -2.06 13.87
N ALA A 59 6.80 -0.76 13.67
CA ALA A 59 7.63 0.05 14.57
C ALA A 59 7.07 0.06 16.01
N VAL A 60 5.74 0.15 16.18
CA VAL A 60 5.09 0.04 17.51
C VAL A 60 5.25 -1.36 18.12
N VAL A 61 5.14 -2.42 17.31
CA VAL A 61 5.35 -3.79 17.78
C VAL A 61 6.79 -4.01 18.23
N ASN A 62 7.75 -3.44 17.51
CA ASN A 62 9.19 -3.54 17.79
C ASN A 62 9.70 -2.52 18.82
N GLU A 63 8.80 -1.74 19.45
CA GLU A 63 9.12 -0.71 20.44
C GLU A 63 10.10 0.38 19.94
N ASP A 64 10.11 0.64 18.63
CA ASP A 64 10.99 1.64 18.01
C ASP A 64 10.74 3.04 18.63
N PRO A 65 11.78 3.76 19.10
CA PRO A 65 11.60 5.10 19.64
C PRO A 65 11.10 6.13 18.61
N ALA A 66 11.29 5.90 17.30
CA ALA A 66 10.88 6.83 16.25
C ALA A 66 9.34 7.01 16.22
N VAL A 67 8.56 5.94 16.42
CA VAL A 67 7.10 6.03 16.40
C VAL A 67 6.52 6.73 17.63
N LYS A 68 7.28 6.77 18.73
CA LYS A 68 6.90 7.55 19.93
C LYS A 68 6.99 9.06 19.69
N ASN A 69 7.86 9.47 18.76
CA ASN A 69 8.04 10.87 18.37
C ASN A 69 7.17 11.26 17.17
N LEU A 70 6.36 10.33 16.63
CA LEU A 70 5.42 10.66 15.58
C LEU A 70 4.32 11.56 16.16
N ASP A 71 4.24 12.78 15.65
CA ASP A 71 3.29 13.81 16.07
C ASP A 71 2.34 14.20 14.94
N ASP A 72 1.36 15.04 15.27
CA ASP A 72 0.32 15.44 14.33
C ASP A 72 0.87 16.29 13.17
N GLU A 73 1.97 17.03 13.39
CA GLU A 73 2.63 17.82 12.34
C GLU A 73 3.29 16.91 11.30
N ALA A 74 4.07 15.91 11.76
CA ALA A 74 4.70 14.94 10.89
C ALA A 74 3.67 14.13 10.09
N VAL A 75 2.56 13.74 10.72
CA VAL A 75 1.47 13.03 10.03
C VAL A 75 0.78 13.93 9.02
N ALA A 76 0.47 15.18 9.36
CA ALA A 76 -0.12 16.13 8.41
C ALA A 76 0.80 16.37 7.21
N ALA A 77 2.11 16.54 7.44
CA ALA A 77 3.11 16.69 6.39
C ALA A 77 3.16 15.44 5.48
N TRP A 78 3.12 14.24 6.08
CA TRP A 78 3.03 13.00 5.31
C TRP A 78 1.74 12.91 4.49
N THR A 79 0.58 13.28 5.07
CA THR A 79 -0.72 13.27 4.39
C THR A 79 -0.72 14.16 3.16
N VAL A 80 -0.25 15.42 3.29
CA VAL A 80 -0.14 16.36 2.17
C VAL A 80 0.78 15.79 1.09
N LYS A 81 1.94 15.24 1.49
CA LYS A 81 2.87 14.63 0.56
C LYS A 81 2.26 13.43 -0.19
N ALA A 82 1.51 12.57 0.49
CA ALA A 82 0.84 11.43 -0.13
C ALA A 82 -0.20 11.87 -1.16
N LEU A 83 -0.98 12.91 -0.83
CA LEU A 83 -1.95 13.52 -1.75
C LEU A 83 -1.26 14.08 -3.00
N ASP A 84 -0.16 14.83 -2.83
CA ASP A 84 0.57 15.41 -3.95
C ASP A 84 1.27 14.35 -4.81
N ASP A 85 1.91 13.36 -4.19
CA ASP A 85 2.56 12.25 -4.90
C ASP A 85 1.54 11.44 -5.71
N CYS A 86 0.37 11.16 -5.15
CA CYS A 86 -0.69 10.45 -5.87
C CYS A 86 -1.33 11.31 -6.95
N ARG A 87 -1.47 12.62 -6.73
CA ARG A 87 -1.95 13.56 -7.76
C ARG A 87 -1.01 13.61 -8.96
N ALA A 88 0.30 13.64 -8.70
CA ALA A 88 1.33 13.63 -9.75
C ALA A 88 1.35 12.33 -10.56
N ARG A 89 1.05 11.19 -9.94
CA ARG A 89 1.11 9.87 -10.58
C ARG A 89 -0.18 9.47 -11.29
N ALA A 90 -1.32 9.79 -10.70
CA ALA A 90 -2.61 9.21 -11.06
C ALA A 90 -3.65 10.25 -11.50
N GLY A 91 -3.31 11.55 -11.45
CA GLY A 91 -4.18 12.65 -11.83
C GLY A 91 -4.99 13.20 -10.66
N ALA A 92 -5.97 14.05 -10.98
CA ALA A 92 -6.76 14.74 -9.98
C ALA A 92 -7.63 13.78 -9.14
N ALA A 93 -7.73 14.07 -7.85
CA ALA A 93 -8.64 13.42 -6.92
C ALA A 93 -10.10 13.79 -7.22
N VAL A 94 -11.03 12.89 -6.89
CA VAL A 94 -12.39 13.35 -6.58
C VAL A 94 -12.31 14.16 -5.28
N PRO A 95 -12.82 15.41 -5.22
CA PRO A 95 -12.68 16.25 -4.02
C PRO A 95 -13.17 15.58 -2.72
N ALA A 96 -14.25 14.80 -2.81
CA ALA A 96 -14.78 14.03 -1.69
C ALA A 96 -13.81 12.93 -1.19
N SER A 97 -13.01 12.33 -2.06
CA SER A 97 -12.02 11.32 -1.66
C SER A 97 -10.90 11.95 -0.85
N GLN A 98 -10.42 13.13 -1.25
CA GLN A 98 -9.40 13.87 -0.52
C GLN A 98 -9.88 14.24 0.88
N GLU A 99 -11.08 14.83 1.00
CA GLU A 99 -11.66 15.19 2.30
C GLU A 99 -11.84 13.97 3.21
N ARG A 100 -12.30 12.83 2.67
CA ARG A 100 -12.41 11.58 3.43
C ARG A 100 -11.05 11.07 3.90
N PHE A 101 -10.02 11.16 3.07
CA PHE A 101 -8.66 10.78 3.43
C PHE A 101 -8.12 11.64 4.57
N GLU A 102 -8.23 12.95 4.47
CA GLU A 102 -7.80 13.89 5.50
C GLU A 102 -8.54 13.64 6.82
N ASN A 103 -9.86 13.47 6.78
CA ASN A 103 -10.66 13.12 7.96
C ASN A 103 -10.28 11.76 8.56
N HIS A 104 -9.97 10.77 7.73
CA HIS A 104 -9.52 9.46 8.20
C HIS A 104 -8.16 9.56 8.90
N MET A 105 -7.25 10.39 8.38
CA MET A 105 -5.93 10.64 8.96
C MET A 105 -5.99 11.38 10.30
N ALA A 106 -7.08 12.08 10.64
CA ALA A 106 -7.25 12.65 11.98
C ALA A 106 -7.24 11.58 13.10
N ARG A 107 -7.51 10.31 12.76
CA ARG A 107 -7.50 9.18 13.69
C ARG A 107 -6.28 8.27 13.52
N TRP A 108 -5.23 8.76 12.86
CA TRP A 108 -4.03 8.01 12.50
C TRP A 108 -3.45 7.15 13.65
N ARG A 109 -3.40 7.70 14.86
CA ARG A 109 -2.81 7.01 16.02
C ARG A 109 -3.62 5.77 16.41
N GLN A 110 -4.93 5.85 16.32
CA GLN A 110 -5.82 4.72 16.56
C GLN A 110 -5.57 3.61 15.53
N HIS A 111 -5.48 3.97 14.25
CA HIS A 111 -5.24 3.01 13.17
C HIS A 111 -3.94 2.23 13.37
N ILE A 112 -2.86 2.93 13.76
CA ILE A 112 -1.56 2.29 14.03
C ILE A 112 -1.67 1.31 15.19
N TYR A 113 -2.27 1.71 16.31
CA TYR A 113 -2.35 0.85 17.49
C TYR A 113 -3.29 -0.33 17.30
N ASP A 114 -4.39 -0.16 16.54
CA ASP A 114 -5.28 -1.26 16.19
C ASP A 114 -4.58 -2.31 15.33
N LEU A 115 -3.82 -1.86 14.32
CA LEU A 115 -3.03 -2.77 13.48
C LEU A 115 -1.90 -3.43 14.28
N ALA A 116 -1.16 -2.68 15.10
CA ALA A 116 -0.10 -3.23 15.96
C ALA A 116 -0.66 -4.27 16.95
N SER A 117 -1.82 -4.00 17.55
CA SER A 117 -2.53 -4.94 18.41
C SER A 117 -2.92 -6.21 17.66
N SER A 118 -3.41 -6.08 16.42
CA SER A 118 -3.71 -7.22 15.56
C SER A 118 -2.48 -8.07 15.27
N ILE A 119 -1.35 -7.44 14.89
CA ILE A 119 -0.09 -8.14 14.61
C ILE A 119 0.39 -8.93 15.83
N ARG A 120 0.36 -8.33 17.03
CA ARG A 120 0.75 -9.01 18.28
C ARG A 120 -0.11 -10.23 18.56
N ARG A 121 -1.43 -10.14 18.39
CA ARG A 121 -2.34 -11.28 18.59
C ARG A 121 -2.04 -12.41 17.61
N SER A 122 -1.78 -12.09 16.35
CA SER A 122 -1.41 -13.08 15.34
C SER A 122 -0.10 -13.79 15.66
N GLY A 123 0.89 -13.08 16.23
CA GLY A 123 2.16 -13.68 16.65
C GLY A 123 2.13 -14.47 17.97
N GLN A 124 1.04 -14.40 18.74
CA GLN A 124 0.85 -15.15 19.99
C GLN A 124 0.09 -16.48 19.81
N SER A 125 -0.39 -16.75 18.60
CA SER A 125 -1.26 -17.91 18.33
C SER A 125 -0.49 -19.22 18.03
N ASP A 126 0.76 -19.34 18.49
CA ASP A 126 1.64 -20.51 18.30
C ASP A 126 1.70 -21.44 19.52
#